data_AF-A0A2D7ZMS0-F1
#
_entry.id   AF-A0A2D7ZMS0-F1
#
_cell.length_a   1.000
_cell.length_b   1.000
_cell.length_c   1.000
_cell.angle_alpha   90.00
_cell.angle_beta   90.00
_cell.angle_gamma   90.00
#
_symmetry.space_group_name_H-M   'P 1'
#
loop_
_entity.id
_entity.type
_entity.pdbx_description
1 polymer ?
#
loop_
_entity_poly.entity_id
_entity_poly.type
_entity_poly.pdbx_seq_one_letter_code
_entity_poly.pdbx_strand_id
1 'polypeptide(L)'
;MQIEITNNVIVENTRPFVLFGGINVLEDLDSTLAAVEAYVRVTDKLGIPFVFKASFDKANRTSINSFRGVGMDNGLRIFEEVKKAFGVPVITDVHEVAQAAPVA
;
A
#
# COMPACT_ATOMS: atom_id res chain seq x y z
N MET A 1 -7.75 -16.97 14.38
CA MET A 1 -7.03 -17.26 13.12
C MET A 1 -5.96 -16.20 12.99
N GLN A 2 -4.73 -16.61 12.72
CA GLN A 2 -3.59 -15.72 12.54
C GLN A 2 -3.25 -15.66 11.06
N ILE A 3 -2.98 -14.46 10.53
CA ILE A 3 -2.45 -14.25 9.18
C ILE A 3 -1.08 -13.61 9.30
N GLU A 4 -0.06 -14.22 8.69
CA GLU A 4 1.28 -13.66 8.59
C GLU A 4 1.43 -12.99 7.23
N ILE A 5 1.58 -11.66 7.20
CA ILE A 5 1.81 -10.89 5.97
C ILE A 5 3.31 -10.91 5.64
N THR A 6 4.13 -10.71 6.66
CA THR A 6 5.58 -10.90 6.65
C THR A 6 5.99 -11.40 8.03
N ASN A 7 7.25 -11.84 8.19
CA ASN A 7 7.78 -12.31 9.47
C ASN A 7 7.58 -11.32 10.64
N ASN A 8 7.45 -10.02 10.35
CA ASN A 8 7.31 -8.96 11.36
C ASN A 8 5.90 -8.35 11.42
N VAL A 9 4.97 -8.76 10.54
CA VAL A 9 3.60 -8.22 10.49
C VAL A 9 2.59 -9.36 10.54
N ILE A 10 2.03 -9.57 11.73
CA ILE A 10 1.07 -10.63 12.03
C ILE A 10 -0.28 -9.99 12.40
N VAL A 11 -1.34 -10.39 11.72
CA VAL A 11 -2.71 -9.91 11.94
C VAL A 11 -3.50 -10.96 12.70
N GLU A 12 -4.00 -10.59 13.88
CA GLU A 12 -4.79 -11.44 14.75
C GLU A 12 -5.66 -10.61 15.71
N ASN A 13 -6.88 -11.07 16.00
CA ASN A 13 -7.84 -10.34 16.84
C ASN A 13 -7.39 -10.10 18.30
N THR A 14 -6.43 -10.89 18.79
CA THR A 14 -5.95 -10.86 20.18
C THR A 14 -4.54 -10.28 20.33
N ARG A 15 -3.93 -9.79 19.24
CA ARG A 15 -2.63 -9.11 19.24
C ARG A 15 -2.79 -7.59 19.17
N PRO A 16 -1.73 -6.80 19.42
CA PRO A 16 -1.72 -5.39 19.04
C PRO A 16 -2.13 -5.22 17.58
N PHE A 17 -2.94 -4.19 17.31
CA PHE A 17 -3.46 -3.97 15.96
C PHE A 17 -2.33 -3.66 14.96
N VAL A 18 -2.55 -3.99 13.70
CA VAL A 18 -1.70 -3.60 12.57
C VAL A 18 -2.35 -2.41 11.86
N LEU A 19 -1.59 -1.37 11.57
CA LEU A 19 -2.06 -0.24 10.78
C LEU A 19 -1.90 -0.55 9.28
N PHE A 20 -3.03 -0.58 8.57
CA PHE A 20 -3.06 -0.50 7.11
C PHE A 20 -3.32 0.97 6.75
N GLY A 21 -2.25 1.71 6.46
CA GLY A 21 -2.30 3.16 6.30
C GLY A 21 -1.53 3.63 5.07
N GLY A 22 -1.93 4.76 4.50
CA GLY A 22 -1.27 5.30 3.33
C GLY A 22 -2.17 6.31 2.62
N ILE A 23 -2.04 6.36 1.30
CA ILE A 23 -2.73 7.33 0.45
C ILE A 23 -3.86 6.68 -0.34
N ASN A 24 -4.77 7.50 -0.87
CA ASN A 24 -5.92 6.99 -1.61
C ASN A 24 -5.48 6.35 -2.95
N VAL A 25 -4.73 7.10 -3.75
CA VAL A 25 -4.30 6.74 -5.11
C VAL A 25 -2.83 7.12 -5.29
N LEU A 26 -2.09 6.35 -6.08
CA LEU A 26 -0.74 6.68 -6.49
C LEU A 26 -0.78 7.77 -7.58
N GLU A 27 -0.14 8.90 -7.31
CA GLU A 27 -0.07 10.06 -8.23
C GLU A 27 1.32 10.19 -8.86
N ASP A 28 2.37 10.05 -8.04
CA ASP A 28 3.77 10.07 -8.46
C ASP A 28 4.67 9.39 -7.39
N LEU A 29 5.95 9.19 -7.72
CA LEU A 29 6.89 8.50 -6.83
C LEU A 29 7.26 9.35 -5.60
N ASP A 30 7.60 10.62 -5.80
CA ASP A 30 8.15 11.48 -4.75
C ASP A 30 7.13 11.73 -3.64
N SER A 31 5.88 12.04 -4.02
CA SER A 31 4.78 12.20 -3.06
C SER A 31 4.46 10.90 -2.31
N THR A 32 4.54 9.76 -3.00
CA THR A 32 4.36 8.44 -2.38
C THR A 32 5.45 8.14 -1.36
N LEU A 33 6.73 8.35 -1.70
CA LEU A 33 7.85 8.11 -0.80
C LEU A 33 7.78 9.02 0.43
N ALA A 34 7.47 10.31 0.25
CA ALA A 34 7.29 11.26 1.35
C ALA A 34 6.15 10.84 2.30
N ALA A 35 5.04 10.33 1.74
CA ALA A 35 3.94 9.82 2.55
C ALA A 35 4.37 8.58 3.34
N VAL A 36 4.98 7.58 2.70
CA VAL A 36 5.44 6.35 3.38
C VAL A 36 6.42 6.68 4.49
N GLU A 37 7.39 7.56 4.25
CA GLU A 37 8.36 8.00 5.26
C GLU A 37 7.67 8.57 6.50
N ALA A 38 6.64 9.40 6.31
CA ALA A 38 5.88 9.97 7.42
C ALA A 38 5.14 8.89 8.23
N TYR A 39 4.55 7.89 7.57
CA TYR A 39 3.92 6.75 8.24
C TYR A 39 4.96 5.94 9.02
N VAL A 40 6.03 5.48 8.36
CA VAL A 40 7.11 4.68 8.95
C VAL A 40 7.68 5.35 10.19
N ARG A 41 8.05 6.63 10.09
CA ARG A 41 8.60 7.39 11.23
C ARG A 41 7.66 7.39 12.44
N VAL A 42 6.36 7.52 12.22
CA VAL A 42 5.37 7.57 13.32
C VAL A 42 5.09 6.17 13.86
N THR A 43 4.91 5.18 13.00
CA THR A 43 4.63 3.80 13.40
C THR A 43 5.82 3.18 14.14
N ASP A 44 7.05 3.46 13.71
CA ASP A 44 8.27 3.03 14.40
C ASP A 44 8.38 3.66 15.79
N LYS A 45 8.15 4.98 15.87
CA LYS A 45 8.17 5.71 17.16
C LYS A 45 7.16 5.14 18.16
N LEU A 46 6.00 4.70 17.68
CA LEU A 46 4.91 4.19 18.51
C LEU A 46 4.93 2.66 18.68
N GLY A 47 5.81 1.96 17.98
CA GLY A 47 5.86 0.50 17.98
C GLY A 47 4.62 -0.17 17.38
N ILE A 48 4.00 0.44 16.36
CA ILE A 48 2.79 -0.08 15.69
C ILE A 48 3.21 -0.80 14.41
N PRO A 49 2.88 -2.09 14.22
CA PRO A 49 3.12 -2.79 12.95
C PRO A 49 2.38 -2.11 11.79
N PHE A 50 3.01 -2.03 10.61
CA PHE A 50 2.54 -1.21 9.51
C PHE A 50 2.54 -1.93 8.16
N VAL A 51 1.49 -1.68 7.36
CA VAL A 51 1.38 -2.04 5.94
C VAL A 51 0.98 -0.79 5.16
N PHE A 52 1.78 -0.41 4.17
CA PHE A 52 1.47 0.76 3.34
C PHE A 52 0.37 0.46 2.33
N LYS A 53 -0.66 1.31 2.27
CA LYS A 53 -1.79 1.18 1.33
C LYS A 53 -1.78 2.28 0.27
N ALA A 54 -1.97 1.91 -0.99
CA ALA A 54 -2.40 2.84 -2.04
C ALA A 54 -3.15 2.09 -3.16
N SER A 55 -3.94 2.80 -3.97
CA SER A 55 -4.54 2.24 -5.18
C SER A 55 -3.75 2.69 -6.40
N PHE A 56 -3.38 1.78 -7.31
CA PHE A 56 -2.77 2.17 -8.59
C PHE A 56 -3.82 2.64 -9.61
N ASP A 57 -5.07 2.21 -9.43
CA ASP A 57 -6.22 2.58 -10.24
C ASP A 57 -7.44 2.83 -9.33
N LYS A 58 -8.30 3.79 -9.67
CA LYS A 58 -9.61 4.00 -9.06
C LYS A 58 -10.67 3.59 -10.08
N ALA A 59 -10.98 2.31 -10.16
CA ALA A 59 -11.88 1.77 -11.19
C ALA A 59 -13.36 2.20 -11.09
N ASN A 60 -13.73 2.89 -10.01
CA ASN A 60 -15.12 3.23 -9.68
C ASN A 60 -15.35 4.73 -9.49
N ARG A 61 -14.63 5.60 -10.22
CA ARG A 61 -14.91 7.04 -10.20
C ARG A 61 -16.32 7.31 -10.74
N THR A 62 -17.05 8.21 -10.07
CA THR A 62 -18.38 8.63 -10.51
C THR A 62 -18.37 9.37 -11.86
N SER A 63 -17.29 10.09 -12.16
CA SER A 63 -17.09 10.78 -13.44
C SER A 63 -15.95 10.13 -14.21
N ILE A 64 -16.20 9.84 -15.49
CA ILE A 64 -15.24 9.20 -16.41
C ILE A 64 -13.97 10.04 -16.66
N ASN A 65 -14.07 11.36 -16.52
CA ASN A 65 -12.95 12.29 -16.71
C ASN A 65 -12.10 12.47 -15.45
N SER A 66 -12.46 11.81 -14.35
CA SER A 66 -11.71 11.90 -13.12
C SER A 66 -10.38 11.17 -13.24
N PHE A 67 -9.31 11.74 -12.66
CA PHE A 67 -8.03 11.06 -12.52
C PHE A 67 -8.18 9.71 -11.82
N ARG A 68 -7.51 8.67 -12.31
CA ARG A 68 -7.64 7.32 -11.77
C ARG A 68 -6.38 6.79 -11.09
N GLY A 69 -5.26 7.51 -11.18
CA GLY A 69 -3.96 7.02 -10.74
C GLY A 69 -3.04 6.80 -11.93
N VAL A 70 -1.80 6.40 -11.61
CA VAL A 70 -0.75 6.13 -12.59
C VAL A 70 -0.94 4.83 -13.39
N GLY A 71 -1.91 4.00 -13.02
CA GLY A 71 -2.17 2.68 -13.62
C GLY A 71 -1.27 1.58 -13.06
N MET A 72 -1.55 0.34 -13.43
CA MET A 72 -0.92 -0.85 -12.84
C MET A 72 0.60 -0.87 -13.02
N ASP A 73 1.12 -0.77 -14.24
CA ASP A 73 2.56 -0.93 -14.50
C ASP A 73 3.41 0.09 -13.74
N ASN A 74 3.01 1.36 -13.76
CA ASN A 74 3.71 2.41 -13.01
C ASN A 74 3.48 2.28 -11.50
N GLY A 75 2.27 1.88 -11.08
CA GLY A 75 1.95 1.66 -9.68
C GLY A 75 2.79 0.54 -9.06
N LEU A 76 3.00 -0.56 -9.77
CA LEU A 76 3.86 -1.66 -9.35
C LEU A 76 5.31 -1.22 -9.22
N ARG A 77 5.83 -0.42 -10.17
CA ARG A 77 7.17 0.19 -10.05
C ARG A 77 7.30 1.07 -8.81
N ILE A 78 6.29 1.91 -8.53
CA ILE A 78 6.30 2.74 -7.32
C ILE A 78 6.29 1.85 -6.07
N PHE A 79 5.47 0.79 -6.02
CA PHE A 79 5.45 -0.13 -4.89
C PHE A 79 6.77 -0.88 -4.70
N GLU A 80 7.47 -1.25 -5.78
CA GLU A 80 8.82 -1.82 -5.69
C GLU A 80 9.80 -0.83 -5.04
N GLU A 81 9.78 0.43 -5.45
CA GLU A 81 10.64 1.46 -4.84
C GLU A 81 10.28 1.72 -3.37
N VAL A 82 8.99 1.71 -3.01
CA VAL A 82 8.54 1.79 -1.61
C VAL A 82 9.09 0.61 -0.79
N LYS A 83 8.98 -0.62 -1.29
CA LYS A 83 9.53 -1.81 -0.64
C LYS A 83 11.04 -1.72 -0.48
N LYS A 84 11.77 -1.28 -1.52
CA LYS A 84 13.24 -1.12 -1.49
C LYS A 84 13.68 -0.05 -0.49
N ALA A 85 13.01 1.09 -0.45
CA ALA A 85 13.40 2.22 0.38
C ALA A 85 13.10 2.01 1.87
N PHE A 86 11.96 1.40 2.21
CA PHE A 86 11.46 1.35 3.58
C PHE A 86 11.32 -0.06 4.17
N GLY A 87 11.41 -1.11 3.35
CA GLY A 87 11.27 -2.49 3.82
C GLY A 87 9.87 -2.84 4.36
N VAL A 88 8.85 -2.01 4.07
CA VAL A 88 7.48 -2.23 4.54
C VAL A 88 6.68 -3.09 3.57
N PRO A 89 5.78 -3.97 4.05
CA PRO A 89 4.80 -4.61 3.21
C PRO A 89 3.82 -3.58 2.65
N VAL A 90 3.26 -3.89 1.47
CA VAL A 90 2.29 -3.02 0.79
C VAL A 90 0.99 -3.78 0.54
N ILE A 91 -0.10 -3.05 0.46
CA ILE A 91 -1.42 -3.57 0.07
C ILE A 91 -2.04 -2.66 -0.99
N THR A 92 -2.68 -3.26 -1.99
CA THR A 92 -3.40 -2.55 -3.03
C THR A 92 -4.66 -3.33 -3.43
N ASP A 93 -5.60 -2.65 -4.06
CA ASP A 93 -6.82 -3.23 -4.61
C ASP A 93 -6.62 -3.75 -6.04
N VAL A 94 -7.33 -4.82 -6.37
CA VAL A 94 -7.34 -5.46 -7.69
C VAL A 94 -8.74 -5.37 -8.27
N HIS A 95 -8.88 -4.99 -9.53
CA HIS A 95 -10.16 -4.72 -10.19
C HIS A 95 -10.51 -5.71 -11.30
N GLU A 96 -9.51 -6.41 -11.83
CA GLU A 96 -9.69 -7.41 -12.89
C GLU A 96 -8.94 -8.70 -12.57
N VAL A 97 -9.45 -9.84 -13.05
CA VAL A 97 -8.83 -11.15 -12.82
C VAL A 97 -7.38 -11.20 -13.31
N ALA A 98 -7.10 -10.58 -14.46
CA ALA A 98 -5.77 -10.54 -15.07
C ALA A 98 -4.74 -9.76 -14.24
N GLN A 99 -5.17 -8.87 -13.35
CA GLN A 99 -4.30 -8.09 -12.48
C GLN A 99 -3.84 -8.89 -11.25
N ALA A 100 -4.57 -9.96 -10.86
CA ALA A 100 -4.29 -10.68 -9.61
C ALA A 100 -2.89 -11.28 -9.56
N ALA A 101 -2.43 -11.94 -10.63
CA ALA A 101 -1.10 -12.56 -10.65
C ALA A 101 0.05 -11.54 -10.74
N PRO A 102 0.00 -10.49 -11.59
CA PRO A 102 1.04 -9.46 -11.61
C PRO A 102 1.15 -8.62 -10.34
N VAL A 103 0.07 -8.48 -9.56
CA VAL A 103 0.02 -7.66 -8.34
C VAL A 103 0.45 -8.46 -7.08
N ALA A 104 0.45 -9.80 -7.15
CA ALA A 104 0.71 -10.68 -6.01
C ALA A 104 2.14 -10.62 -5.45
#